data_AF-A0A7X4E0R8-F1
#
_entry.id   AF-A0A7X4E0R8-F1
#
_cell.length_a   1.000
_cell.length_b   1.000
_cell.length_c   1.000
_cell.angle_alpha   90.00
_cell.angle_beta   90.00
_cell.angle_gamma   90.00
#
_symmetry.space_group_name_H-M   'P 1'
#
loop_
_entity.id
_entity.type
_entity.pdbx_description
1 polymer ?
#
loop_
_entity_poly.entity_id
_entity_poly.type
_entity_poly.pdbx_seq_one_letter_code
_entity_poly.pdbx_strand_id
1 'polypeptide(L)'
;MRRANLRLAALLLAAGAISLQDAAAQTYQRGQNVAPAFEGWVPNEDGTFSFLFGYMNRNWSEKLDVPVGEENGFSPGPADRGQPTHFLPRRNRFVFEVRVPADWGDRELVWTLTTNGVTERAYATLRPDYVVDN
;
A
#
# COMPACT_ATOMS: atom_id res chain seq x y z
N MET A 1 82.40 0.45 -2.42
CA MET A 1 82.02 -0.61 -1.46
C MET A 1 80.93 -0.09 -0.52
N ARG A 2 79.84 -0.87 -0.40
CA ARG A 2 78.69 -0.85 0.53
C ARG A 2 77.92 0.48 0.78
N ARG A 3 76.70 0.51 0.23
CA ARG A 3 75.60 1.43 0.58
C ARG A 3 74.93 0.95 1.87
N ALA A 4 74.68 1.85 2.81
CA ALA A 4 73.76 1.65 3.91
C ALA A 4 72.80 2.84 3.94
N ASN A 5 71.61 2.68 3.39
CA ASN A 5 70.54 3.67 3.51
C ASN A 5 69.37 3.00 4.23
N LEU A 6 69.24 3.28 5.52
CA LEU A 6 68.02 3.03 6.28
C LEU A 6 66.88 3.79 5.59
N ARG A 7 65.79 3.09 5.25
CA ARG A 7 64.52 3.74 4.90
C ARG A 7 63.57 3.56 6.08
N LEU A 8 63.36 4.65 6.80
CA LEU A 8 62.33 4.76 7.83
C LEU A 8 60.97 4.74 7.13
N ALA A 9 60.16 3.71 7.38
CA ALA A 9 58.80 3.64 6.86
C ALA A 9 57.87 4.45 7.79
N ALA A 10 57.31 5.54 7.28
CA ALA A 10 56.23 6.25 7.95
C ALA A 10 54.89 5.67 7.46
N LEU A 11 54.20 4.92 8.33
CA LEU A 11 52.80 4.53 8.08
C LEU A 11 51.89 5.73 8.40
N LEU A 12 51.23 6.26 7.38
CA LEU A 12 50.09 7.17 7.53
C LEU A 12 48.82 6.34 7.79
N LEU A 13 48.32 6.39 9.02
CA LEU A 13 46.99 5.90 9.37
C LEU A 13 45.95 6.90 8.84
N ALA A 14 45.33 6.59 7.71
CA ALA A 14 44.11 7.25 7.27
C ALA A 14 42.92 6.63 8.03
N ALA A 15 42.48 7.28 9.10
CA ALA A 15 41.23 6.93 9.77
C ALA A 15 40.06 7.31 8.86
N GLY A 16 39.43 6.30 8.24
CA GLY A 16 38.22 6.49 7.45
C GLY A 16 37.05 6.86 8.36
N ALA A 17 36.46 8.04 8.14
CA ALA A 17 35.17 8.38 8.73
C ALA A 17 34.09 7.51 8.07
N ILE A 18 33.58 6.51 8.79
CA ILE A 18 32.37 5.79 8.39
C ILE A 18 31.20 6.73 8.68
N SER A 19 30.65 7.35 7.64
CA SER A 19 29.36 8.05 7.76
C SER A 19 28.27 7.01 7.99
N LEU A 20 27.73 6.97 9.21
CA LEU A 20 26.46 6.30 9.50
C LEU A 20 25.37 7.10 8.76
N GLN A 21 25.00 6.64 7.57
CA GLN A 21 23.81 7.15 6.91
C GLN A 21 22.61 6.57 7.66
N ASP A 22 21.93 7.40 8.45
CA ASP A 22 20.65 7.05 9.04
C ASP A 22 19.69 6.65 7.90
N ALA A 23 19.34 5.38 7.84
CA ALA A 23 18.28 4.87 7.00
C ALA A 23 16.92 5.28 7.61
N ALA A 24 16.64 6.58 7.65
CA ALA A 24 15.31 7.07 7.98
C ALA A 24 14.37 6.66 6.83
N ALA A 25 13.50 5.67 7.09
CA ALA A 25 12.39 5.39 6.19
C ALA A 25 11.66 6.71 5.88
N GLN A 26 11.44 7.04 4.61
CA GLN A 26 10.76 8.28 4.24
C GLN A 26 9.35 8.30 4.86
N THR A 27 9.18 9.08 5.93
CA THR A 27 7.90 9.24 6.62
C THR A 27 7.26 10.53 6.12
N TYR A 28 6.40 10.41 5.11
CA TYR A 28 5.65 11.57 4.62
C TYR A 28 4.59 11.97 5.66
N GLN A 29 4.68 13.20 6.17
CA GLN A 29 3.70 13.70 7.13
C GLN A 29 2.34 13.96 6.47
N ARG A 30 2.36 14.48 5.22
CA ARG A 30 1.22 14.95 4.42
C ARG A 30 1.54 14.92 2.91
N GLY A 31 0.54 15.15 2.07
CA GLY A 31 0.64 15.39 0.63
C GLY A 31 0.79 14.13 -0.23
N GLN A 32 0.76 12.95 0.37
CA GLN A 32 0.77 11.68 -0.37
C GLN A 32 -0.64 11.19 -0.67
N ASN A 33 -0.76 10.32 -1.65
CA ASN A 33 -2.03 9.71 -2.01
C ASN A 33 -2.42 8.55 -1.08
N VAL A 34 -3.66 8.11 -1.21
CA VAL A 34 -4.22 6.90 -0.62
C VAL A 34 -4.22 5.79 -1.66
N ALA A 35 -3.71 4.63 -1.26
CA ALA A 35 -3.71 3.41 -2.05
C ALA A 35 -4.88 2.51 -1.59
N PRO A 36 -5.92 2.28 -2.39
CA PRO A 36 -6.94 1.28 -2.09
C PRO A 36 -6.30 -0.12 -2.15
N ALA A 37 -6.80 -1.05 -1.35
CA ALA A 37 -6.31 -2.42 -1.28
C ALA A 37 -7.46 -3.41 -1.31
N PHE A 38 -7.32 -4.42 -2.18
CA PHE A 38 -8.09 -5.65 -2.06
C PHE A 38 -7.33 -6.54 -1.06
N GLU A 39 -8.00 -6.88 0.02
CA GLU A 39 -7.39 -7.60 1.14
C GLU A 39 -7.66 -9.12 1.08
N GLY A 40 -8.44 -9.55 0.10
CA GLY A 40 -8.84 -10.92 -0.13
C GLY A 40 -10.36 -11.10 -0.04
N TRP A 41 -10.80 -12.35 -0.02
CA TRP A 41 -12.21 -12.71 -0.01
C TRP A 41 -12.51 -13.87 0.92
N VAL A 42 -13.77 -13.95 1.35
CA VAL A 42 -14.30 -15.04 2.16
C VAL A 42 -15.60 -15.61 1.54
N PRO A 43 -15.81 -16.93 1.60
CA PRO A 43 -17.09 -17.53 1.21
C PRO A 43 -18.17 -17.28 2.27
N ASN A 44 -19.41 -17.11 1.84
CA ASN A 44 -20.57 -17.02 2.71
C ASN A 44 -21.38 -18.33 2.69
N GLU A 45 -22.16 -18.59 3.74
CA GLU A 45 -22.97 -19.82 3.87
C GLU A 45 -24.03 -20.00 2.76
N ASP A 46 -24.52 -18.91 2.19
CA ASP A 46 -25.51 -18.92 1.10
C ASP A 46 -24.88 -19.09 -0.30
N GLY A 47 -23.58 -19.38 -0.35
CA GLY A 47 -22.82 -19.58 -1.58
C GLY A 47 -22.33 -18.30 -2.27
N THR A 48 -22.68 -17.11 -1.75
CA THR A 48 -22.08 -15.86 -2.20
C THR A 48 -20.68 -15.66 -1.63
N PHE A 49 -20.02 -14.56 -1.98
CA PHE A 49 -18.69 -14.22 -1.47
C PHE A 49 -18.66 -12.78 -0.95
N SER A 50 -17.81 -12.50 0.03
CA SER A 50 -17.51 -11.14 0.48
C SER A 50 -16.08 -10.77 0.10
N PHE A 51 -15.95 -9.72 -0.72
CA PHE A 51 -14.66 -9.09 -1.02
C PHE A 51 -14.30 -8.10 0.07
N LEU A 52 -13.12 -8.26 0.66
CA LEU A 52 -12.64 -7.43 1.74
C LEU A 52 -11.73 -6.34 1.19
N PHE A 53 -11.98 -5.10 1.60
CA PHE A 53 -11.21 -3.96 1.15
C PHE A 53 -10.59 -3.21 2.32
N GLY A 54 -9.47 -2.56 2.04
CA GLY A 54 -8.74 -1.69 2.95
C GLY A 54 -8.06 -0.58 2.17
N TYR A 55 -7.24 0.21 2.84
CA TYR A 55 -6.42 1.21 2.18
C TYR A 55 -5.16 1.53 2.99
N MET A 56 -4.14 2.04 2.30
CA MET A 56 -3.00 2.71 2.91
C MET A 56 -3.09 4.19 2.60
N ASN A 57 -3.41 5.00 3.60
CA ASN A 57 -3.11 6.42 3.54
C ASN A 57 -1.63 6.60 3.86
N ARG A 58 -0.84 6.98 2.86
CA ARG A 58 0.62 7.07 2.96
C ARG A 58 1.07 8.18 3.93
N ASN A 59 0.18 9.08 4.31
CA ASN A 59 0.44 10.17 5.25
C ASN A 59 0.41 9.71 6.70
N TRP A 60 1.21 10.37 7.54
CA TRP A 60 1.21 10.13 9.00
C TRP A 60 0.19 10.97 9.76
N SER A 61 -0.13 12.17 9.28
CA SER A 61 -1.02 13.10 9.99
C SER A 61 -2.23 13.55 9.16
N GLU A 62 -2.14 13.50 7.84
CA GLU A 62 -3.20 13.98 6.96
C GLU A 62 -4.33 12.95 6.80
N LYS A 63 -5.54 13.45 6.94
CA LYS A 63 -6.78 12.79 6.56
C LYS A 63 -7.23 13.36 5.22
N LEU A 64 -7.82 12.52 4.39
CA LEU A 64 -8.32 12.92 3.07
C LEU A 64 -9.80 12.61 2.98
N ASP A 65 -10.55 13.50 2.33
CA ASP A 65 -11.97 13.35 2.11
C ASP A 65 -12.23 13.25 0.60
N VAL A 66 -12.84 12.16 0.16
CA VAL A 66 -13.22 11.94 -1.23
C VAL A 66 -14.63 11.36 -1.26
N PRO A 67 -15.65 12.12 -1.70
CA PRO A 67 -17.02 11.62 -1.78
C PRO A 67 -17.11 10.50 -2.82
N VAL A 68 -18.12 9.62 -2.69
CA VAL A 68 -18.39 8.61 -3.71
C VAL A 68 -18.63 9.27 -5.07
N GLY A 69 -17.98 8.76 -6.11
CA GLY A 69 -18.03 9.33 -7.45
C GLY A 69 -16.95 8.76 -8.36
N GLU A 70 -16.62 9.48 -9.43
CA GLU A 70 -15.60 9.07 -10.40
C GLU A 70 -14.22 8.86 -9.75
N GLU A 71 -13.90 9.67 -8.74
CA GLU A 71 -12.64 9.61 -7.99
C GLU A 71 -12.67 8.66 -6.80
N ASN A 72 -13.82 8.08 -6.45
CA ASN A 72 -13.95 7.11 -5.36
C ASN A 72 -15.13 6.19 -5.63
N GLY A 73 -14.93 5.22 -6.52
CA GLY A 73 -16.04 4.47 -7.09
C GLY A 73 -15.66 3.08 -7.57
N PHE A 74 -16.67 2.22 -7.61
CA PHE A 74 -16.55 0.85 -8.10
C PHE A 74 -16.97 0.68 -9.56
N SER A 75 -16.30 -0.26 -10.23
CA SER A 75 -16.73 -0.80 -11.52
C SER A 75 -16.53 -2.32 -11.55
N PRO A 76 -17.47 -3.12 -12.07
CA PRO A 76 -18.78 -2.71 -12.59
C PRO A 76 -19.70 -2.16 -11.48
N GLY A 77 -20.63 -1.29 -11.91
CA GLY A 77 -21.52 -0.57 -11.00
C GLY A 77 -22.44 -1.46 -10.15
N PRO A 78 -23.10 -0.90 -9.11
CA PRO A 78 -23.09 0.53 -8.74
C PRO A 78 -21.72 1.01 -8.25
N ALA A 79 -21.46 2.31 -8.44
CA ALA A 79 -20.22 2.95 -8.02
C ALA A 79 -20.12 3.07 -6.49
N ASP A 80 -21.27 3.26 -5.83
CA ASP A 80 -21.39 3.20 -4.37
C ASP A 80 -21.60 1.76 -3.91
N ARG A 81 -20.70 1.28 -3.06
CA ARG A 81 -20.80 -0.01 -2.37
C ARG A 81 -20.43 0.10 -0.90
N GLY A 82 -20.54 1.31 -0.33
CA GLY A 82 -20.20 1.57 1.08
C GLY A 82 -18.72 1.79 1.34
N GLN A 83 -17.93 2.12 0.32
CA GLN A 83 -16.54 2.50 0.51
C GLN A 83 -16.41 3.76 1.40
N PRO A 84 -15.31 3.91 2.17
CA PRO A 84 -15.06 5.10 2.95
C PRO A 84 -14.99 6.37 2.08
N THR A 85 -15.49 7.47 2.63
CA THR A 85 -15.29 8.81 2.06
C THR A 85 -14.33 9.67 2.89
N HIS A 86 -13.94 9.19 4.08
CA HIS A 86 -12.98 9.83 4.97
C HIS A 86 -11.84 8.86 5.28
N PHE A 87 -10.64 9.18 4.81
CA PHE A 87 -9.47 8.30 4.84
C PHE A 87 -8.53 8.72 5.97
N LEU A 88 -8.51 7.93 7.05
CA LEU A 88 -7.62 8.13 8.19
C LEU A 88 -6.16 7.83 7.83
N PRO A 89 -5.17 8.38 8.55
CA PRO A 89 -3.76 8.09 8.30
C PRO A 89 -3.43 6.59 8.36
N ARG A 90 -2.34 6.22 7.70
CA ARG A 90 -1.72 4.88 7.76
C ARG A 90 -2.60 3.76 7.19
N ARG A 91 -2.27 2.52 7.57
CA ARG A 91 -2.96 1.31 7.11
C ARG A 91 -4.26 1.13 7.85
N ASN A 92 -5.33 1.05 7.09
CA ASN A 92 -6.66 0.71 7.57
C ASN A 92 -7.08 -0.55 6.80
N ARG A 93 -6.84 -1.72 7.38
CA ARG A 93 -7.08 -3.04 6.77
C ARG A 93 -8.51 -3.49 7.07
N PHE A 94 -9.16 -4.18 6.13
CA PHE A 94 -10.49 -4.78 6.31
C PHE A 94 -11.56 -3.77 6.81
N VAL A 95 -11.60 -2.58 6.19
CA VAL A 95 -12.47 -1.49 6.65
C VAL A 95 -13.91 -1.61 6.18
N PHE A 96 -14.15 -2.33 5.09
CA PHE A 96 -15.48 -2.67 4.61
C PHE A 96 -15.41 -3.91 3.71
N GLU A 97 -16.57 -4.47 3.43
CA GLU A 97 -16.73 -5.59 2.52
C GLU A 97 -17.79 -5.31 1.46
N VAL A 98 -17.66 -5.99 0.32
CA VAL A 98 -18.64 -5.98 -0.76
C VAL A 98 -19.05 -7.41 -1.07
N ARG A 99 -20.34 -7.70 -0.93
CA ARG A 99 -20.89 -9.00 -1.31
C ARG A 99 -21.03 -9.12 -2.83
N VAL A 100 -20.57 -10.23 -3.39
CA VAL A 100 -20.72 -10.60 -4.80
C VAL A 100 -21.43 -11.95 -4.95
N PRO A 101 -22.21 -12.17 -6.02
CA PRO A 101 -23.02 -13.38 -6.18
C PRO A 101 -22.18 -14.65 -6.34
N ALA A 102 -22.83 -15.81 -6.09
CA ALA A 102 -22.21 -17.14 -6.20
C ALA A 102 -21.65 -17.46 -7.60
N ASP A 103 -22.22 -16.85 -8.64
CA ASP A 103 -21.82 -17.02 -10.03
C ASP A 103 -20.74 -16.03 -10.48
N TRP A 104 -20.05 -15.36 -9.56
CA TRP A 104 -19.07 -14.31 -9.88
C TRP A 104 -18.01 -14.77 -10.90
N GLY A 105 -17.51 -16.01 -10.74
CA GLY A 105 -16.52 -16.60 -11.65
C GLY A 105 -15.24 -15.76 -11.72
N ASP A 106 -14.73 -15.56 -12.94
CA ASP A 106 -13.47 -14.83 -13.19
C ASP A 106 -13.67 -13.31 -13.33
N ARG A 107 -14.84 -12.79 -12.96
CA ARG A 107 -15.11 -11.33 -13.00
C ARG A 107 -14.21 -10.60 -12.00
N GLU A 108 -14.01 -9.32 -12.27
CA GLU A 108 -13.25 -8.43 -11.41
C GLU A 108 -14.14 -7.29 -10.91
N LEU A 109 -14.01 -6.95 -9.63
CA LEU A 109 -14.57 -5.74 -9.06
C LEU A 109 -13.43 -4.77 -8.76
N VAL A 110 -13.47 -3.58 -9.35
CA VAL A 110 -12.40 -2.60 -9.29
C VAL A 110 -12.83 -1.41 -8.44
N TRP A 111 -12.11 -1.14 -7.36
CA TRP A 111 -12.23 0.12 -6.62
C TRP A 111 -11.22 1.13 -7.17
N THR A 112 -11.69 2.24 -7.71
CA THR A 112 -10.84 3.37 -8.14
C THR A 112 -10.86 4.46 -7.09
N LEU A 113 -9.68 4.95 -6.72
CA LEU A 113 -9.51 6.06 -5.78
C LEU A 113 -8.48 7.07 -6.31
N THR A 114 -8.90 8.32 -6.49
CA THR A 114 -8.04 9.46 -6.82
C THR A 114 -7.89 10.35 -5.60
N THR A 115 -6.65 10.58 -5.16
CA THR A 115 -6.32 11.49 -4.06
C THR A 115 -5.03 12.22 -4.38
N ASN A 116 -4.96 13.51 -4.04
CA ASN A 116 -3.78 14.35 -4.31
C ASN A 116 -3.27 14.24 -5.76
N GLY A 117 -4.21 14.15 -6.72
CA GLY A 117 -3.92 14.06 -8.16
C GLY A 117 -3.42 12.69 -8.65
N VAL A 118 -3.37 11.67 -7.78
CA VAL A 118 -2.94 10.31 -8.13
C VAL A 118 -4.11 9.36 -8.04
N THR A 119 -4.38 8.63 -9.13
CA THR A 119 -5.37 7.56 -9.18
C THR A 119 -4.71 6.21 -8.95
N GLU A 120 -5.16 5.50 -7.93
CA GLU A 120 -4.82 4.09 -7.68
C GLU A 120 -6.08 3.20 -7.77
N ARG A 121 -5.87 1.90 -7.96
CA ARG A 121 -6.94 0.91 -8.13
C ARG A 121 -6.66 -0.37 -7.36
N ALA A 122 -7.70 -0.91 -6.72
CA ALA A 122 -7.71 -2.24 -6.16
C ALA A 122 -8.59 -3.16 -7.01
N TYR A 123 -8.03 -4.30 -7.40
CA TYR A 123 -8.65 -5.26 -8.32
C TYR A 123 -9.02 -6.53 -7.55
N ALA A 124 -10.32 -6.71 -7.28
CA ALA A 124 -10.83 -7.82 -6.48
C ALA A 124 -11.33 -8.97 -7.37
N THR A 125 -10.89 -10.18 -7.04
CA THR A 125 -11.20 -11.42 -7.77
C THR A 125 -11.40 -12.58 -6.80
N LEU A 126 -11.99 -13.69 -7.26
CA LEU A 126 -12.11 -14.94 -6.50
C LEU A 126 -10.93 -15.89 -6.70
N ARG A 127 -9.74 -15.38 -7.03
CA ARG A 127 -8.60 -16.29 -7.18
C ARG A 127 -8.31 -16.98 -5.85
N PRO A 128 -8.02 -18.30 -5.85
CA PRO A 128 -7.86 -19.06 -4.60
C PRO A 128 -6.73 -18.57 -3.69
N ASP A 129 -5.71 -17.92 -4.22
CA ASP A 129 -4.59 -17.34 -3.47
C ASP A 129 -4.97 -16.11 -2.63
N TYR A 130 -6.17 -15.54 -2.87
CA TYR A 130 -6.70 -14.41 -2.12
C TYR A 130 -7.77 -14.80 -1.09
N VAL A 131 -8.00 -16.09 -0.85
CA VAL A 131 -8.83 -16.54 0.28
C VAL A 131 -8.22 -16.05 1.59
N VAL A 132 -9.06 -15.44 2.43
CA VAL A 132 -8.69 -15.12 3.80
C VAL A 132 -9.20 -16.23 4.71
N ASP A 133 -8.28 -17.07 5.17
CA ASP A 133 -8.54 -18.07 6.20
C ASP A 133 -8.39 -17.45 7.59
N ASN A 134 -9.27 -17.86 8.52
CA ASN A 134 -9.15 -17.56 9.95
C ASN A 134 -8.29 -18.62 10.66
#